data_AF-A0A5M6C539-F1
#
_entry.id   AF-A0A5M6C539-F1
#
_cell.length_a   1.000
_cell.length_b   1.000
_cell.length_c   1.000
_cell.angle_alpha   90.00
_cell.angle_beta   90.00
_cell.angle_gamma   90.00
#
_symmetry.space_group_name_H-M   'P 1'
#
loop_
_entity.id
_entity.type
_entity.pdbx_description
1 polymer ?
#
loop_
_entity_poly.entity_id
_entity_poly.type
_entity_poly.pdbx_seq_one_letter_code
_entity_poly.pdbx_strand_id
1 'polypeptide(L)'
;MSSITSQSIKRSYSSSPTPTPSTTPKKFKSTPYKTKKTPPSTPGSPTKASSNWTNEKKAILVKKCMDTAYKTMDWAELAAETGMTKDQCKDQMKPGRSNVRKLVSELFTK
;
A
#
# COMPACT_ATOMS: atom_id res chain seq x y z
N MET A 1 13.99 59.74 26.67
CA MET A 1 13.51 59.76 25.28
C MET A 1 14.66 59.27 24.41
N SER A 2 14.60 58.01 23.97
CA SER A 2 15.71 57.34 23.29
C SER A 2 15.46 57.33 21.77
N SER A 3 16.39 57.91 21.01
CA SER A 3 16.34 57.97 19.55
C SER A 3 16.77 56.64 18.93
N ILE A 4 16.02 56.21 17.90
CA ILE A 4 16.14 54.92 17.21
C ILE A 4 17.10 55.10 16.03
N THR A 5 18.20 54.34 16.02
CA THR A 5 19.11 54.22 14.87
C THR A 5 18.69 53.04 13.99
N SER A 6 18.31 53.32 12.75
CA SER A 6 18.18 52.31 11.69
C SER A 6 19.44 52.30 10.84
N GLN A 7 19.97 51.11 10.54
CA GLN A 7 20.57 50.78 9.22
C GLN A 7 20.94 49.30 9.04
N SER A 8 20.36 48.73 7.97
CA SER A 8 20.93 47.78 7.00
C SER A 8 21.52 46.44 7.45
N ILE A 9 20.67 45.39 7.47
CA ILE A 9 21.11 43.99 7.47
C ILE A 9 21.25 43.54 6.00
N LYS A 10 22.50 43.38 5.54
CA LYS A 10 22.83 42.73 4.26
C LYS A 10 22.47 41.24 4.36
N ARG A 11 21.47 40.80 3.57
CA ARG A 11 21.12 39.38 3.41
C ARG A 11 22.16 38.69 2.53
N SER A 12 22.88 37.73 3.08
CA SER A 12 23.74 36.82 2.30
C SER A 12 22.88 35.80 1.56
N TYR A 13 23.01 35.72 0.24
CA TYR A 13 22.49 34.61 -0.55
C TYR A 13 23.36 33.37 -0.30
N SER A 14 22.82 32.38 0.40
CA SER A 14 23.43 31.07 0.59
C SER A 14 23.27 30.26 -0.70
N SER A 15 24.34 30.14 -1.46
CA SER A 15 24.43 29.28 -2.65
C SER A 15 24.80 27.87 -2.19
N SER A 16 23.83 26.98 -2.13
CA SER A 16 24.05 25.56 -1.87
C SER A 16 23.94 24.78 -3.19
N PRO A 17 25.06 24.35 -3.80
CA PRO A 17 25.02 23.33 -4.84
C PRO A 17 25.19 21.94 -4.20
N THR A 18 24.10 21.17 -4.11
CA THR A 18 24.14 19.74 -3.81
C THR A 18 23.84 18.94 -5.08
N PRO A 19 24.83 18.36 -5.76
CA PRO A 19 24.56 17.40 -6.84
C PRO A 19 24.36 15.97 -6.29
N THR A 20 23.10 15.54 -6.39
CA THR A 20 22.55 14.19 -6.62
C THR A 20 23.48 12.96 -6.69
N PRO A 21 23.19 11.87 -5.94
CA PRO A 21 23.70 10.54 -6.25
C PRO A 21 22.94 9.94 -7.45
N SER A 22 23.67 9.71 -8.55
CA SER A 22 23.21 8.99 -9.74
C SER A 22 23.35 7.48 -9.52
N THR A 23 22.26 6.80 -9.19
CA THR A 23 22.19 5.34 -9.15
C THR A 23 21.60 4.79 -10.45
N THR A 24 22.45 4.62 -11.46
CA THR A 24 22.11 3.82 -12.64
C THR A 24 22.00 2.33 -12.28
N PRO A 25 20.86 1.66 -12.53
CA PRO A 25 20.76 0.21 -12.36
C PRO A 25 21.49 -0.52 -13.50
N LYS A 26 22.43 -1.41 -13.14
CA LYS A 26 23.12 -2.29 -14.09
C LYS A 26 22.15 -3.33 -14.67
N LYS A 27 22.06 -3.37 -15.99
CA LYS A 27 21.28 -4.29 -16.81
C LYS A 27 21.84 -5.71 -16.66
N PHE A 28 21.10 -6.62 -16.01
CA PHE A 28 21.47 -8.04 -15.96
C PHE A 28 21.16 -8.73 -17.29
N LYS A 29 22.14 -9.43 -17.85
CA LYS A 29 22.02 -10.20 -19.08
C LYS A 29 21.63 -11.63 -18.72
N SER A 30 20.38 -12.01 -18.97
CA SER A 30 19.88 -13.37 -18.77
C SER A 30 20.29 -14.28 -19.93
N THR A 31 20.95 -15.39 -19.63
CA THR A 31 21.22 -16.50 -20.54
C THR A 31 19.97 -17.38 -20.72
N PRO A 32 19.76 -18.02 -21.89
CA PRO A 32 18.60 -18.87 -22.12
C PRO A 32 18.86 -20.30 -21.61
N TYR A 33 18.27 -20.67 -20.48
CA TYR A 33 18.19 -22.07 -20.06
C TYR A 33 16.98 -22.74 -20.73
N LYS A 34 17.26 -23.72 -21.61
CA LYS A 34 16.27 -24.67 -22.14
C LYS A 34 15.82 -25.60 -21.03
N THR A 35 14.62 -25.41 -20.52
CA THR A 35 13.96 -26.37 -19.62
C THR A 35 12.93 -27.18 -20.40
N LYS A 36 13.02 -28.51 -20.26
CA LYS A 36 12.28 -29.53 -21.01
C LYS A 36 10.76 -29.37 -20.81
N LYS A 37 9.99 -29.43 -21.90
CA LYS A 37 8.52 -29.48 -21.90
C LYS A 37 8.04 -30.82 -21.34
N THR A 38 7.42 -30.81 -20.16
CA THR A 38 6.46 -31.84 -19.76
C THR A 38 5.06 -31.44 -20.25
N PRO A 39 4.20 -32.40 -20.63
CA PRO A 39 2.85 -32.09 -21.11
C PRO A 39 2.00 -31.46 -20.00
N PRO A 40 1.06 -30.56 -20.35
CA PRO A 40 0.18 -29.94 -19.37
C PRO A 40 -0.78 -30.99 -18.81
N SER A 41 -0.60 -31.33 -17.54
CA SER A 41 -1.65 -31.93 -16.73
C SER A 41 -2.77 -30.90 -16.61
N THR A 42 -3.89 -31.16 -17.27
CA THR A 42 -5.13 -30.40 -17.12
C THR A 42 -5.54 -30.49 -15.66
N PRO A 43 -5.60 -29.37 -14.90
CA PRO A 43 -6.19 -29.42 -13.57
C PRO A 43 -7.68 -29.72 -13.76
N GLY A 44 -8.13 -30.89 -13.29
CA GLY A 44 -9.54 -31.21 -13.22
C GLY A 44 -10.28 -30.06 -12.54
N SER A 45 -11.28 -29.51 -13.22
CA SER A 45 -12.14 -28.48 -12.66
C SER A 45 -12.77 -29.05 -11.39
N PRO A 46 -12.52 -28.48 -10.19
CA PRO A 46 -13.25 -28.92 -9.02
C PRO A 46 -14.72 -28.55 -9.25
N THR A 47 -15.58 -29.57 -9.30
CA THR A 47 -17.04 -29.42 -9.30
C THR A 47 -17.39 -28.52 -8.12
N LYS A 48 -17.66 -27.23 -8.40
CA LYS A 48 -18.07 -26.27 -7.38
C LYS A 48 -19.39 -26.77 -6.81
N ALA A 49 -19.33 -27.39 -5.64
CA ALA A 49 -20.47 -27.50 -4.77
C ALA A 49 -21.12 -26.12 -4.74
N SER A 50 -22.41 -26.05 -5.09
CA SER A 50 -23.24 -24.84 -5.06
C SER A 50 -23.26 -24.30 -3.64
N SER A 51 -22.20 -23.62 -3.25
CA SER A 51 -22.08 -22.94 -1.98
C SER A 51 -23.03 -21.76 -2.05
N ASN A 52 -23.98 -21.69 -1.12
CA ASN A 52 -24.93 -20.58 -0.97
C ASN A 52 -24.23 -19.20 -0.78
N TRP A 53 -22.89 -19.22 -0.67
CA TRP A 53 -21.99 -18.08 -0.73
C TRP A 53 -21.87 -17.49 -2.14
N THR A 54 -22.85 -16.69 -2.54
CA THR A 54 -22.75 -15.79 -3.68
C THR A 54 -21.72 -14.69 -3.43
N ASN A 55 -21.15 -14.14 -4.50
CA ASN A 55 -20.18 -13.05 -4.42
C ASN A 55 -20.77 -11.81 -3.70
N GLU A 56 -22.05 -11.51 -3.92
CA GLU A 56 -22.77 -10.44 -3.22
C GLU A 56 -22.80 -10.65 -1.69
N LYS A 57 -23.09 -11.87 -1.23
CA LYS A 57 -23.12 -12.20 0.20
C LYS A 57 -21.73 -12.07 0.83
N LYS A 58 -20.68 -12.49 0.10
CA LYS A 58 -19.29 -12.31 0.54
C LYS A 58 -18.92 -10.83 0.65
N ALA A 59 -19.30 -10.02 -0.34
CA ALA A 59 -19.04 -8.59 -0.33
C ALA A 59 -19.71 -7.88 0.87
N ILE A 60 -20.97 -8.24 1.19
CA ILE A 60 -21.69 -7.70 2.36
C ILE A 60 -21.00 -8.10 3.66
N LEU A 61 -20.61 -9.37 3.80
CA LEU A 61 -19.89 -9.86 4.97
C LEU A 61 -18.59 -9.09 5.19
N VAL A 62 -17.76 -9.00 4.15
CA VAL A 62 -16.47 -8.31 4.18
C VAL A 62 -16.67 -6.85 4.55
N LYS A 63 -17.64 -6.16 3.94
CA LYS A 63 -17.94 -4.77 4.27
C LYS A 63 -18.23 -4.59 5.76
N LYS A 64 -19.11 -5.43 6.33
CA LYS A 64 -19.41 -5.40 7.76
C LYS A 64 -18.19 -5.72 8.62
N CYS A 65 -17.40 -6.71 8.23
CA CYS A 65 -16.18 -7.08 8.93
C CYS A 65 -15.18 -5.93 8.98
N MET A 66 -14.92 -5.26 7.85
CA MET A 66 -14.02 -4.11 7.76
C MET A 66 -14.54 -2.90 8.57
N ASP A 67 -15.86 -2.69 8.60
CA ASP A 67 -16.47 -1.61 9.39
C ASP A 67 -16.37 -1.86 10.90
N THR A 68 -16.59 -3.10 11.33
CA THR A 68 -16.41 -3.50 12.74
C THR A 68 -14.94 -3.42 13.12
N ALA A 69 -14.04 -4.00 12.30
CA ALA A 69 -12.60 -3.95 12.53
C ALA A 69 -12.12 -2.51 12.67
N TYR A 70 -12.54 -1.60 11.80
CA TYR A 70 -12.15 -0.19 11.92
C TYR A 70 -12.56 0.46 13.26
N LYS A 71 -13.64 0.00 13.90
CA LYS A 71 -14.13 0.57 15.17
C LYS A 71 -13.50 -0.10 16.40
N THR A 72 -13.26 -1.40 16.34
CA THR A 72 -12.89 -2.21 17.51
C THR A 72 -11.43 -2.66 17.53
N MET A 73 -10.68 -2.47 16.44
CA MET A 73 -9.32 -2.97 16.32
C MET A 73 -8.33 -2.16 17.14
N ASP A 74 -7.40 -2.84 17.80
CA ASP A 74 -6.27 -2.20 18.45
C ASP A 74 -5.22 -1.78 17.42
N TRP A 75 -5.19 -0.49 17.14
CA TRP A 75 -4.25 0.11 16.22
C TRP A 75 -2.80 0.07 16.73
N ALA A 76 -2.58 -0.04 18.04
CA ALA A 76 -1.24 -0.11 18.61
C ALA A 76 -0.57 -1.45 18.33
N GLU A 77 -1.30 -2.54 18.56
CA GLU A 77 -0.84 -3.89 18.27
C GLU A 77 -0.62 -4.07 16.76
N LEU A 78 -1.58 -3.64 15.93
CA LEU A 78 -1.45 -3.73 14.48
C LEU A 78 -0.27 -2.90 13.93
N ALA A 79 0.00 -1.72 14.51
CA ALA A 79 1.15 -0.91 14.18
C ALA A 79 2.46 -1.61 14.53
N ALA A 80 2.52 -2.27 15.69
CA ALA A 80 3.68 -3.04 16.12
C ALA A 80 3.96 -4.24 15.19
N GLU A 81 2.93 -4.96 14.79
CA GLU A 81 3.06 -6.12 13.88
C GLU A 81 3.47 -5.72 12.46
N THR A 82 2.88 -4.63 11.94
CA THR A 82 3.12 -4.18 10.56
C THR A 82 4.37 -3.30 10.42
N GLY A 83 4.93 -2.85 11.54
CA GLY A 83 6.02 -1.86 11.55
C GLY A 83 5.60 -0.49 11.02
N MET A 84 4.30 -0.21 10.94
CA MET A 84 3.74 1.06 10.45
C MET A 84 3.23 1.92 11.60
N THR A 85 3.00 3.20 11.33
CA THR A 85 2.34 4.09 12.32
C THR A 85 0.84 3.80 12.40
N LYS A 86 0.24 4.04 13.57
CA LYS A 86 -1.21 3.91 13.80
C LYS A 86 -2.02 4.67 12.74
N ASP A 87 -1.56 5.85 12.35
CA ASP A 87 -2.25 6.68 11.36
C ASP A 87 -2.18 6.09 9.95
N GLN A 88 -1.05 5.47 9.57
CA GLN A 88 -0.94 4.74 8.31
C GLN A 88 -1.88 3.53 8.28
N CYS A 89 -1.93 2.74 9.36
CA CYS A 89 -2.85 1.61 9.47
C CYS A 89 -4.31 2.05 9.37
N LYS A 90 -4.68 3.14 10.07
CA LYS A 90 -6.01 3.73 9.99
C LYS A 90 -6.32 4.24 8.59
N ASP A 91 -5.38 4.91 7.93
CA ASP A 91 -5.58 5.44 6.59
C ASP A 91 -5.86 4.30 5.60
N GLN A 92 -5.14 3.18 5.69
CA GLN A 92 -5.37 1.99 4.87
C GLN A 92 -6.76 1.37 5.04
N MET A 93 -7.41 1.61 6.19
CA MET A 93 -8.74 1.10 6.48
C MET A 93 -9.87 2.11 6.23
N LYS A 94 -9.58 3.35 5.82
CA LYS A 94 -10.61 4.35 5.52
C LYS A 94 -11.46 3.98 4.30
N PRO A 95 -12.78 4.25 4.33
CA PRO A 95 -13.64 4.05 3.17
C PRO A 95 -13.33 5.07 2.06
N GLY A 96 -13.55 4.67 0.80
CA GLY A 96 -13.46 5.58 -0.36
C GLY A 96 -12.06 5.85 -0.89
N ARG A 97 -11.01 5.27 -0.30
CA ARG A 97 -9.64 5.34 -0.82
C ARG A 97 -9.20 4.02 -1.48
N SER A 98 -8.26 4.09 -2.41
CA SER A 98 -7.66 2.95 -3.10
C SER A 98 -6.71 2.17 -2.18
N ASN A 99 -7.30 1.52 -1.17
CA ASN A 99 -6.58 0.93 -0.05
C ASN A 99 -6.98 -0.55 0.11
N VAL A 100 -6.59 -1.18 1.23
CA VAL A 100 -6.91 -2.57 1.56
C VAL A 100 -8.39 -2.90 1.34
N ARG A 101 -9.31 -2.01 1.72
CA ARG A 101 -10.75 -2.19 1.45
C ARG A 101 -11.08 -2.39 -0.03
N LYS A 102 -10.48 -1.60 -0.93
CA LYS A 102 -10.72 -1.70 -2.37
C LYS A 102 -10.17 -3.01 -2.92
N LEU A 103 -8.96 -3.39 -2.49
CA LEU A 103 -8.31 -4.66 -2.85
C LEU A 103 -9.18 -5.86 -2.49
N VAL A 104 -9.70 -5.88 -1.26
CA VAL A 104 -10.55 -6.96 -0.78
C VAL A 104 -11.90 -6.95 -1.53
N SER A 105 -12.53 -5.79 -1.75
CA SER A 105 -13.78 -5.71 -2.53
C SER A 105 -13.61 -6.16 -3.98
N GLU A 106 -12.50 -5.83 -4.64
CA GLU A 106 -12.22 -6.26 -6.02
C GLU A 106 -12.08 -7.77 -6.12
N LEU A 107 -11.51 -8.42 -5.10
CA LEU A 107 -11.34 -9.87 -5.03
C LEU A 107 -12.66 -10.65 -5.10
N PHE A 108 -13.75 -10.06 -4.61
CA PHE A 108 -15.09 -10.67 -4.60
C PHE A 108 -15.96 -10.25 -5.78
N THR A 109 -15.49 -9.34 -6.63
CA THR A 109 -16.26 -8.84 -7.79
C THR A 109 -15.89 -9.56 -9.10
N LYS A 110 -14.81 -10.36 -9.10
CA LYS A 110 -14.42 -11.28 -10.19
C LYS A 110 -15.13 -12.63 -10.09
#